data_AF-A0AAW5MZ74-F1
#
_entry.id   AF-A0AAW5MZ74-F1
#
_cell.length_a   1.000
_cell.length_b   1.000
_cell.length_c   1.000
_cell.angle_alpha   90.00
_cell.angle_beta   90.00
_cell.angle_gamma   90.00
#
_symmetry.space_group_name_H-M   'P 1'
#
loop_
_entity.id
_entity.type
_entity.pdbx_description
1 polymer ?
#
loop_
_entity_poly.entity_id
_entity_poly.type
_entity_poly.pdbx_seq_one_letter_code
_entity_poly.pdbx_strand_id
1 'polypeptide(L)'
;MSAYENGHEFTPTTLTINGNYTANDGLLVMHTVLGDDNSVTDKLIVKGDTSGSTRVMVNNAGGLGADTLEGIKIVEVDGLSEGVFSKEGRIVAGPYDYNVVKSDNQNWFLT
;
A
#
# COMPACT_ATOMS: atom_id res chain seq x y z
N MET A 1 -23.57 5.00 -0.63
CA MET A 1 -23.58 3.52 -0.63
C MET A 1 -22.44 3.08 -1.53
N SER A 2 -21.37 2.52 -0.95
CA SER A 2 -20.18 2.09 -1.71
C SER A 2 -20.44 0.74 -2.37
N ALA A 3 -19.70 0.44 -3.44
CA ALA A 3 -19.92 -0.72 -4.33
C ALA A 3 -19.76 -2.12 -3.69
N TYR A 4 -19.65 -2.22 -2.35
CA TYR A 4 -19.34 -3.45 -1.64
C TYR A 4 -20.56 -4.21 -1.10
N GLU A 5 -21.79 -3.71 -1.28
CA GLU A 5 -23.03 -4.40 -0.82
C GLU A 5 -23.53 -5.52 -1.76
N ASN A 6 -22.79 -5.87 -2.82
CA ASN A 6 -23.21 -6.91 -3.78
C ASN A 6 -22.47 -8.26 -3.66
N GLY A 7 -21.91 -8.58 -2.49
CA GLY A 7 -21.35 -9.92 -2.24
C GLY A 7 -20.08 -10.27 -3.02
N HIS A 8 -19.38 -9.26 -3.56
CA HIS A 8 -18.05 -9.45 -4.12
C HIS A 8 -16.99 -9.15 -3.05
N GLU A 9 -16.36 -10.21 -2.55
CA GLU A 9 -15.14 -10.13 -1.77
C GLU A 9 -14.08 -9.33 -2.55
N PHE A 10 -13.38 -8.43 -1.86
CA PHE A 10 -12.27 -7.69 -2.48
C PHE A 10 -11.22 -8.67 -2.99
N THR A 11 -10.95 -8.63 -4.30
CA THR A 11 -9.86 -9.40 -4.91
C THR A 11 -8.70 -8.45 -5.17
N PRO A 12 -7.55 -8.62 -4.49
CA PRO A 12 -6.42 -7.72 -4.64
C PRO A 12 -5.76 -7.92 -6.01
N THR A 13 -5.10 -6.87 -6.47
CA THR A 13 -4.30 -6.87 -7.70
C THR A 13 -2.83 -6.64 -7.38
N THR A 14 -1.95 -7.09 -8.26
CA THR A 14 -0.51 -6.83 -8.15
C THR A 14 -0.01 -6.24 -9.45
N LEU A 15 0.59 -5.05 -9.35
CA LEU A 15 1.36 -4.44 -10.43
C LEU A 15 2.82 -4.85 -10.26
N THR A 16 3.36 -5.59 -11.23
CA THR A 16 4.78 -5.93 -11.26
C THR A 16 5.50 -5.13 -12.33
N ILE A 17 6.53 -4.41 -11.91
CA ILE A 17 7.46 -3.68 -12.79
C ILE A 17 8.72 -4.53 -12.93
N ASN A 18 8.93 -5.10 -14.12
CA ASN A 18 10.10 -5.91 -14.46
C ASN A 18 11.31 -5.02 -14.82
N GLY A 19 11.70 -4.14 -13.90
CA GLY A 19 12.77 -3.16 -14.07
C GLY A 19 12.71 -2.07 -13.02
N ASN A 20 13.34 -0.93 -13.32
CA ASN A 20 13.37 0.21 -12.41
C ASN A 20 12.05 0.98 -12.44
N TYR A 21 11.69 1.58 -11.30
CA TYR A 21 10.54 2.45 -11.13
C TYR A 21 11.01 3.85 -10.72
N THR A 22 10.77 4.84 -11.58
CA THR A 22 11.06 6.24 -11.29
C THR A 22 9.78 7.04 -11.38
N ALA A 23 9.50 7.83 -10.35
CA ALA A 23 8.34 8.70 -10.30
C ALA A 23 8.72 10.14 -9.95
N ASN A 24 7.96 11.10 -10.48
CA ASN A 24 8.06 12.51 -10.14
C ASN A 24 6.70 12.96 -9.66
N ASP A 25 6.49 12.91 -8.33
CA ASP A 25 5.20 13.17 -7.68
C ASP A 25 4.03 12.34 -8.24
N GLY A 26 4.32 11.07 -8.57
CA GLY A 26 3.31 10.13 -9.07
C GLY A 26 2.28 9.77 -8.00
N LEU A 27 1.04 9.45 -8.40
CA LEU A 27 0.01 8.96 -7.48
C LEU A 27 -0.19 7.45 -7.68
N LEU A 28 0.07 6.67 -6.64
CA LEU A 28 -0.27 5.26 -6.54
C LEU A 28 -1.58 5.12 -5.75
N VAL A 29 -2.63 4.61 -6.40
CA VAL A 29 -3.92 4.33 -5.76
C VAL A 29 -4.05 2.84 -5.52
N MET A 30 -4.38 2.47 -4.29
CA MET A 30 -4.45 1.09 -3.83
C MET A 30 -5.73 0.83 -3.05
N HIS A 31 -6.18 -0.42 -3.01
CA HIS A 31 -7.28 -0.88 -2.17
C HIS A 31 -6.75 -1.88 -1.14
N THR A 32 -7.23 -1.75 0.10
CA THR A 32 -6.84 -2.62 1.20
C THR A 32 -8.05 -2.89 2.08
N VAL A 33 -8.27 -4.14 2.46
CA VAL A 33 -9.14 -4.50 3.58
C VAL A 33 -8.37 -4.16 4.86
N LEU A 34 -8.42 -2.89 5.29
CA LEU A 34 -7.62 -2.39 6.40
C LEU A 34 -7.90 -3.15 7.72
N GLY A 35 -6.87 -3.81 8.25
CA GLY A 35 -6.91 -4.65 9.43
C GLY A 35 -5.50 -4.88 9.99
N ASP A 36 -5.18 -6.12 10.33
CA ASP A 36 -3.85 -6.51 10.83
C ASP A 36 -2.85 -6.79 9.70
N ASP A 37 -1.66 -7.30 10.03
CA ASP A 37 -0.57 -7.56 9.09
C ASP A 37 -0.93 -8.51 7.93
N ASN A 38 -1.97 -9.34 8.09
CA ASN A 38 -2.44 -10.27 7.07
C ASN A 38 -3.52 -9.67 6.15
N SER A 39 -3.79 -8.37 6.26
CA SER A 39 -4.78 -7.67 5.46
C SER A 39 -4.61 -7.91 3.96
N VAL A 40 -5.71 -8.23 3.29
CA VAL A 40 -5.77 -8.37 1.83
C VAL A 40 -5.58 -6.98 1.21
N THR A 41 -4.56 -6.82 0.37
CA THR A 41 -4.16 -5.52 -0.18
C THR A 41 -3.67 -5.63 -1.62
N ASP A 42 -3.93 -4.61 -2.43
CA ASP A 42 -3.21 -4.39 -3.69
C ASP A 42 -1.70 -4.30 -3.43
N LYS A 43 -0.86 -4.58 -4.43
CA LYS A 43 0.61 -4.49 -4.29
C LYS A 43 1.28 -3.87 -5.51
N LEU A 44 2.32 -3.09 -5.24
CA LEU A 44 3.36 -2.76 -6.22
C LEU A 44 4.60 -3.61 -5.95
N ILE A 45 5.09 -4.32 -6.96
CA ILE A 45 6.36 -5.06 -6.91
C ILE A 45 7.30 -4.48 -7.95
N VAL A 46 8.47 -4.00 -7.53
CA VAL A 46 9.50 -3.45 -8.41
C VAL A 46 10.70 -4.40 -8.40
N LYS A 47 10.98 -5.03 -9.55
CA LYS A 47 12.08 -5.99 -9.70
C LYS A 47 13.46 -5.35 -9.88
N GLY A 48 13.52 -4.02 -9.99
CA GLY A 48 14.75 -3.24 -10.01
C GLY A 48 14.76 -2.14 -8.95
N ASP A 49 15.44 -1.04 -9.25
CA ASP A 49 15.61 0.08 -8.33
C ASP A 49 14.40 1.01 -8.34
N THR A 50 14.13 1.67 -7.20
CA THR A 50 13.16 2.77 -7.13
C THR A 50 13.87 4.11 -6.94
N SER A 51 13.33 5.17 -7.55
CA SER A 51 13.81 6.54 -7.34
C SER A 51 12.70 7.58 -7.48
N GLY A 52 12.95 8.78 -6.96
CA GLY A 52 12.00 9.90 -7.00
C GLY A 52 10.89 9.80 -5.95
N SER A 53 9.72 10.39 -6.21
CA SER A 53 8.62 10.50 -5.24
C SER A 53 7.30 9.95 -5.78
N THR A 54 6.60 9.21 -4.92
CA THR A 54 5.25 8.68 -5.16
C THR A 54 4.37 8.97 -3.95
N ARG A 55 3.20 9.53 -4.16
CA ARG A 55 2.15 9.69 -3.16
C ARG A 55 1.25 8.45 -3.20
N VAL A 56 0.86 7.93 -2.04
CA VAL A 56 0.13 6.68 -1.89
C VAL A 56 -1.23 6.98 -1.27
N MET A 57 -2.28 6.74 -2.04
CA MET A 57 -3.67 6.80 -1.59
C MET A 57 -4.18 5.38 -1.39
N VAL A 58 -4.75 5.10 -0.22
CA VAL A 58 -5.34 3.79 0.10
C VAL A 58 -6.83 3.93 0.34
N ASN A 59 -7.62 3.25 -0.47
CA ASN A 59 -9.05 3.11 -0.30
C ASN A 59 -9.35 1.89 0.57
N ASN A 60 -10.08 2.09 1.67
CA ASN A 60 -10.54 0.96 2.48
C ASN A 60 -11.58 0.14 1.72
N ALA A 61 -11.31 -1.15 1.54
CA ALA A 61 -12.15 -2.11 0.82
C ALA A 61 -13.05 -2.95 1.77
N GLY A 62 -13.53 -2.33 2.85
CA GLY A 62 -14.42 -2.97 3.83
C GLY A 62 -13.74 -3.46 5.10
N GLY A 63 -12.48 -3.12 5.33
CA GLY A 63 -11.77 -3.41 6.57
C GLY A 63 -12.31 -2.62 7.76
N LEU A 64 -12.21 -3.21 8.95
CA LEU A 64 -12.69 -2.63 10.22
C LEU A 64 -11.59 -1.92 11.00
N GLY A 65 -10.33 -2.11 10.59
CA GLY A 65 -9.15 -1.64 11.29
C GLY A 65 -8.72 -2.59 12.42
N ALA A 66 -7.41 -2.66 12.63
CA ALA A 66 -6.74 -3.33 13.73
C ALA A 66 -5.31 -2.77 13.85
N ASP A 67 -4.66 -2.98 14.99
CA ASP A 67 -3.24 -2.71 15.11
C ASP A 67 -2.43 -3.66 14.21
N THR A 68 -1.37 -3.14 13.61
CA THR A 68 -0.34 -3.92 12.92
C THR A 68 0.87 -4.12 13.83
N LEU A 69 1.53 -5.27 13.75
CA LEU A 69 2.80 -5.50 14.42
C LEU A 69 3.97 -5.23 13.46
N GLU A 70 4.00 -5.92 12.32
CA GLU A 70 5.00 -5.71 11.27
C GLU A 70 4.58 -4.69 10.21
N GLY A 71 3.28 -4.52 10.00
CA GLY A 71 2.68 -3.68 8.97
C GLY A 71 2.13 -4.47 7.77
N ILE A 72 1.18 -3.87 7.07
CA ILE A 72 0.60 -4.40 5.83
C ILE A 72 1.51 -4.03 4.66
N LYS A 73 2.22 -5.00 4.06
CA LYS A 73 3.15 -4.73 2.94
C LYS A 73 2.41 -4.32 1.66
N ILE A 74 2.67 -3.11 1.19
CA ILE A 74 2.04 -2.52 -0.02
C ILE A 74 3.01 -2.30 -1.18
N VAL A 75 4.30 -2.10 -0.90
CA VAL A 75 5.35 -2.00 -1.94
C VAL A 75 6.50 -2.94 -1.60
N GLU A 76 6.87 -3.76 -2.58
CA GLU A 76 8.04 -4.63 -2.56
C GLU A 76 9.07 -4.12 -3.57
N VAL A 77 10.33 -4.01 -3.16
CA VAL A 77 11.42 -3.57 -4.02
C VAL A 77 12.55 -4.60 -3.93
N ASP A 78 12.98 -5.15 -5.08
CA ASP A 78 14.07 -6.14 -5.12
C ASP A 78 15.44 -5.49 -5.32
N GLY A 79 15.51 -4.30 -5.95
CA GLY A 79 16.73 -3.51 -6.14
C GLY A 79 16.98 -2.49 -5.04
N LEU A 80 17.65 -1.37 -5.34
CA LEU A 80 17.83 -0.26 -4.40
C LEU A 80 16.50 0.48 -4.17
N SER A 81 16.07 0.61 -2.91
CA SER A 81 14.85 1.35 -2.56
C SER A 81 15.14 2.83 -2.23
N GLU A 82 15.62 3.61 -3.18
CA GLU A 82 15.91 5.05 -2.97
C GLU A 82 14.71 5.98 -3.25
N GLY A 83 13.64 5.46 -3.86
CA GLY A 83 12.39 6.18 -4.04
C GLY A 83 11.66 6.39 -2.70
N VAL A 84 10.91 7.48 -2.60
CA VAL A 84 10.09 7.82 -1.42
C VAL A 84 8.62 7.63 -1.73
N PHE A 85 7.95 6.85 -0.89
CA PHE A 85 6.49 6.69 -0.92
C PHE A 85 5.88 7.43 0.28
N SER A 86 5.07 8.45 0.03
CA SER A 86 4.45 9.27 1.06
C SER A 86 2.94 9.06 1.10
N LYS A 87 2.35 9.16 2.30
CA LYS A 87 0.90 9.06 2.48
C LYS A 87 0.18 10.24 1.82
N GLU A 88 -0.82 9.94 1.00
CA GLU A 88 -1.77 10.90 0.44
C GLU A 88 -3.11 10.82 1.18
N GLY A 89 -3.46 11.87 1.89
CA GLY A 89 -4.69 11.90 2.68
C GLY A 89 -4.69 10.97 3.89
N ARG A 90 -5.85 10.76 4.51
CA ARG A 90 -5.99 9.85 5.67
C ARG A 90 -6.26 8.43 5.20
N ILE A 91 -5.66 7.45 5.86
CA ILE A 91 -5.87 6.02 5.63
C ILE A 91 -6.48 5.47 6.93
N VAL A 92 -7.80 5.28 6.96
CA VAL A 92 -8.54 5.06 8.21
C VAL A 92 -9.53 3.92 8.07
N ALA A 93 -9.61 3.08 9.10
CA ALA A 93 -10.66 2.08 9.29
C ALA A 93 -11.01 1.97 10.77
N GLY A 94 -12.29 2.14 11.10
CA GLY A 94 -12.72 2.20 12.50
C GLY A 94 -11.98 3.30 13.27
N PRO A 95 -11.44 2.99 14.48
CA PRO A 95 -10.64 3.94 15.26
C PRO A 95 -9.17 4.06 14.82
N TYR A 96 -8.73 3.30 13.81
CA TYR A 96 -7.33 3.18 13.41
C TYR A 96 -6.97 4.14 12.26
N ASP A 97 -5.80 4.78 12.34
CA ASP A 97 -5.23 5.64 11.29
C ASP A 97 -3.84 5.13 10.93
N TYR A 98 -3.70 4.63 9.69
CA TYR A 98 -2.49 3.96 9.20
C TYR A 98 -1.57 4.95 8.49
N ASN A 99 -0.26 4.76 8.60
CA ASN A 99 0.77 5.54 7.92
C ASN A 99 1.53 4.71 6.90
N VAL A 100 2.03 5.36 5.84
CA VAL A 100 2.94 4.73 4.89
C VAL A 100 4.35 4.85 5.45
N VAL A 101 4.96 3.72 5.79
CA VAL A 101 6.26 3.66 6.45
C VAL A 101 7.19 2.72 5.69
N LYS A 102 8.43 3.17 5.48
CA LYS A 102 9.50 2.28 5.03
C LYS A 102 9.97 1.46 6.22
N SER A 103 9.75 0.14 6.16
CA SER A 103 10.34 -0.80 7.11
C SER A 103 11.51 -1.53 6.45
N ASP A 104 12.23 -2.37 7.19
CA ASP A 104 13.37 -3.21 6.75
C ASP A 104 14.44 -2.55 5.85
N ASN A 105 14.43 -1.20 5.83
CA ASN A 105 15.15 -0.33 4.89
C ASN A 105 14.89 -0.63 3.40
N GLN A 106 13.86 -1.40 3.05
CA GLN A 106 13.65 -1.90 1.69
C GLN A 106 12.20 -1.72 1.21
N ASN A 107 11.23 -2.16 2.00
CA ASN A 107 9.84 -2.29 1.60
C ASN A 107 8.95 -1.27 2.31
N TRP A 108 7.75 -1.04 1.77
CA TRP A 108 6.81 -0.06 2.31
C TRP A 108 5.54 -0.73 2.80
N PHE A 109 5.11 -0.28 3.97
CA PHE A 109 4.05 -0.88 4.75
C PHE A 109 3.03 0.17 5.21
N LEU A 110 1.82 -0.29 5.49
CA LEU A 110 0.86 0.45 6.31
C LEU A 110 1.02 0.03 7.77
N THR A 111 1.22 1.00 8.66
CA THR A 111 1.36 0.79 10.12
C THR A 111 0.47 1.71 10.92
#